data_AF-A0A6P8RA08-F1
#
_entry.id   AF-A0A6P8RA08-F1
#
_cell.length_a   1.000
_cell.length_b   1.000
_cell.length_c   1.000
_cell.angle_alpha   90.00
_cell.angle_beta   90.00
_cell.angle_gamma   90.00
#
_symmetry.space_group_name_H-M   'P 1'
#
loop_
_entity.id
_entity.type
_entity.pdbx_description
1 polymer ?
#
loop_
_entity_poly.entity_id
_entity_poly.type
_entity_poly.pdbx_seq_one_letter_code
_entity_poly.pdbx_strand_id
1 'polypeptide(L)'
;MLAGAVWNLKAIVPSSNLADTINAILRIFSDILAVDAGRTIVQMKEDEAQRLKAISEFETEDNSTTLEDASINDDDEMEHTARKENVKCRNTDISDLLPLKRKEVRQAVALLVAQKTALEIIVNMCCSEDLSDDEWEELSSSDESDICMENSLNEGIGQLMSPLCLSAEVHTALMNHLIPEKIFEKTSFPSEAAVDICRRNTAWKPLIKEMNKIQCRALTCLHSLLSVLDVESLGGASALQALAQHLSHLIFSQTDCPKQDEFLEAVSSAVRALLQTMASKKISQCMTPEQLMNLCEAGIRSSNISFKVNAVGILGITGSVLAKEAGTVKTIKMIGKFLLDVATNDSSLVVVGEALDALFDVFADGKEAEEASFQIKLLQMLKHFQPVFKVKIRKEAKGNYSSEQLCVLDNVKMNLRRFIAYQETVERKRTF
;
A
#
# COMPACT_ATOMS: atom_id res chain seq x y z
N MET A 1 -6.90 -2.23 -15.79
CA MET A 1 -7.59 -0.98 -15.43
C MET A 1 -9.06 -1.28 -15.18
N LEU A 2 -9.45 -1.46 -13.92
CA LEU A 2 -10.72 -0.94 -13.43
C LEU A 2 -10.28 0.26 -12.60
N ALA A 3 -10.25 1.41 -13.27
CA ALA A 3 -9.89 2.69 -12.66
C ALA A 3 -10.89 2.99 -11.54
N GLY A 4 -10.40 3.63 -10.49
CA GLY A 4 -11.13 3.90 -9.26
C GLY A 4 -12.51 4.50 -9.50
N ALA A 5 -13.53 3.82 -9.00
CA ALA A 5 -14.68 4.54 -8.51
C ALA A 5 -14.22 5.21 -7.21
N VAL A 6 -13.89 6.50 -7.28
CA VAL A 6 -13.75 7.33 -6.08
C VAL A 6 -15.10 7.25 -5.38
N TRP A 7 -15.13 6.63 -4.21
CA TRP A 7 -16.37 6.47 -3.45
C TRP A 7 -16.65 7.78 -2.73
N ASN A 8 -17.24 8.74 -3.45
CA ASN A 8 -17.68 9.99 -2.86
C ASN A 8 -18.99 9.75 -2.09
N LEU A 9 -18.88 9.12 -0.92
CA LEU A 9 -20.01 8.83 -0.03
C LEU A 9 -20.78 10.10 0.34
N LYS A 10 -20.11 11.27 0.36
CA LYS A 10 -20.74 12.58 0.59
C LYS A 10 -21.72 12.98 -0.50
N ALA A 11 -21.54 12.53 -1.75
CA ALA A 11 -22.46 12.84 -2.84
C ALA A 11 -23.74 11.97 -2.82
N ILE A 12 -23.72 10.83 -2.12
CA ILE A 12 -24.78 9.82 -2.15
C ILE A 12 -25.58 9.80 -0.83
N VAL A 13 -24.93 10.09 0.30
CA VAL A 13 -25.54 10.02 1.63
C VAL A 13 -25.98 11.42 2.09
N PRO A 14 -27.23 11.60 2.54
CA PRO A 14 -27.67 12.85 3.14
C PRO A 14 -26.74 13.26 4.28
N SER A 15 -26.36 14.54 4.34
CA SER A 15 -25.44 15.06 5.38
C SER A 15 -25.91 14.74 6.81
N SER A 16 -27.22 14.65 7.04
CA SER A 16 -27.82 14.28 8.33
C SER A 16 -27.47 12.87 8.81
N ASN A 17 -27.16 11.94 7.90
CA ASN A 17 -26.93 10.52 8.20
C ASN A 17 -25.50 10.09 7.86
N LEU A 18 -24.65 11.03 7.44
CA LEU A 18 -23.30 10.74 6.96
C LEU A 18 -22.45 10.06 8.04
N ALA A 19 -22.47 10.61 9.26
CA ALA A 19 -21.71 10.06 10.38
C ALA A 19 -22.15 8.63 10.74
N ASP A 20 -23.45 8.39 10.87
CA ASP A 20 -24.00 7.06 11.19
C ASP A 20 -23.71 6.05 10.08
N THR A 21 -23.78 6.49 8.82
CA THR A 21 -23.50 5.62 7.65
C THR A 21 -22.02 5.25 7.59
N ILE A 22 -21.13 6.23 7.76
CA ILE A 22 -19.67 5.99 7.83
C ILE A 22 -19.35 5.04 8.98
N ASN A 23 -19.93 5.28 10.16
CA ASN A 23 -19.73 4.45 11.33
C ASN A 23 -20.21 3.00 11.11
N ALA A 24 -21.37 2.81 10.46
CA ALA A 24 -21.89 1.50 10.12
C ALA A 24 -21.02 0.76 9.10
N ILE A 25 -20.53 1.47 8.07
CA ILE A 25 -19.60 0.92 7.06
C ILE A 25 -18.29 0.49 7.71
N LEU A 26 -17.68 1.36 8.52
CA LEU A 26 -16.41 1.05 9.19
C LEU A 26 -16.56 -0.06 10.24
N ARG A 27 -17.74 -0.19 10.86
CA ARG A 27 -18.04 -1.37 11.69
C ARG A 27 -18.00 -2.66 10.88
N ILE A 28 -18.66 -2.69 9.71
CA ILE A 28 -18.66 -3.86 8.81
C ILE A 28 -17.23 -4.19 8.38
N PHE A 29 -16.43 -3.17 8.02
CA PHE A 29 -15.03 -3.40 7.65
C PHE A 29 -14.24 -3.94 8.84
N SER A 30 -14.47 -3.42 10.04
CA SER A 30 -13.88 -3.94 11.27
C SER A 30 -14.20 -5.43 11.47
N ASP A 31 -15.46 -5.82 11.29
CA ASP A 31 -15.90 -7.20 11.50
C ASP A 31 -15.26 -8.13 10.47
N ILE A 32 -15.16 -7.69 9.21
CA ILE A 32 -14.52 -8.43 8.11
C ILE A 32 -13.00 -8.56 8.35
N LEU A 33 -12.34 -7.49 8.77
CA LEU A 33 -10.90 -7.46 9.03
C LEU A 33 -10.54 -8.23 10.31
N ALA A 34 -11.43 -8.34 11.29
CA ALA A 34 -11.18 -9.13 12.49
C ALA A 34 -11.06 -10.65 12.20
N VAL A 35 -11.56 -11.14 11.06
CA VAL A 35 -11.48 -12.56 10.71
C VAL A 35 -10.05 -12.96 10.32
N ASP A 36 -9.45 -13.90 11.04
CA ASP A 36 -8.20 -14.54 10.63
C ASP A 36 -8.45 -15.50 9.45
N ALA A 37 -8.16 -15.01 8.24
CA ALA A 37 -8.35 -15.77 7.02
C ALA A 37 -7.53 -17.07 6.97
N GLY A 38 -6.33 -17.09 7.58
CA GLY A 38 -5.50 -18.28 7.63
C GLY A 38 -6.17 -19.37 8.47
N ARG A 39 -6.63 -19.02 9.67
CA ARG A 39 -7.38 -19.92 10.53
C ARG A 39 -8.69 -20.39 9.90
N THR A 40 -9.43 -19.48 9.28
CA THR A 40 -10.69 -19.81 8.61
C THR A 40 -10.48 -20.76 7.42
N ILE A 41 -9.42 -20.58 6.64
CA ILE A 41 -9.09 -21.49 5.53
C ILE A 41 -8.77 -22.90 6.03
N VAL A 42 -8.02 -23.03 7.13
CA VAL A 42 -7.74 -24.33 7.75
C VAL A 42 -9.05 -25.00 8.16
N GLN A 43 -9.93 -24.28 8.88
CA GLN A 43 -11.23 -24.80 9.31
C GLN A 43 -12.11 -25.23 8.12
N MET A 44 -12.24 -24.37 7.10
CA MET A 44 -13.05 -24.67 5.92
C MET A 44 -12.53 -25.88 5.15
N LYS A 45 -11.21 -26.16 5.18
CA LYS A 45 -10.64 -27.37 4.58
C LYS A 45 -11.03 -28.62 5.34
N GLU A 46 -11.04 -28.56 6.67
CA GLU A 46 -11.48 -29.64 7.55
C GLU A 46 -12.97 -29.93 7.34
N ASP A 47 -13.80 -28.89 7.30
CA ASP A 47 -15.23 -28.99 7.03
C ASP A 47 -15.51 -29.63 5.66
N GLU A 48 -14.76 -29.24 4.62
CA GLU A 48 -14.85 -29.87 3.29
C GLU A 48 -14.51 -31.37 3.37
N ALA A 49 -13.47 -31.75 4.13
CA ALA A 49 -13.07 -33.14 4.27
C ALA A 49 -14.13 -33.98 5.02
N GLN A 50 -14.71 -33.44 6.09
CA GLN A 50 -15.80 -34.08 6.83
C GLN A 50 -17.04 -34.25 5.95
N ARG A 51 -17.41 -33.23 5.18
CA ARG A 51 -18.55 -33.29 4.26
C ARG A 51 -18.34 -34.33 3.17
N LEU A 52 -17.15 -34.40 2.59
CA LEU A 52 -16.82 -35.40 1.56
C LEU A 52 -16.84 -36.83 2.14
N LYS A 53 -16.36 -37.01 3.37
CA LYS A 53 -16.43 -38.29 4.08
C LYS A 53 -17.87 -38.73 4.34
N ALA A 54 -18.72 -37.83 4.82
CA ALA A 54 -20.14 -38.12 5.06
C ALA A 54 -20.89 -38.49 3.76
N ILE A 55 -20.57 -37.85 2.63
CA ILE A 55 -21.15 -38.22 1.33
C ILE A 55 -20.70 -39.62 0.91
N SER A 56 -19.42 -39.95 1.07
CA SER A 56 -18.92 -41.29 0.72
C SER A 56 -19.51 -42.39 1.61
N GLU A 57 -19.75 -42.12 2.89
CA GLU A 57 -20.38 -43.08 3.81
C GLU A 57 -21.85 -43.32 3.45
N PHE A 58 -22.58 -42.27 3.07
CA PHE A 58 -23.96 -42.36 2.59
C PHE A 58 -24.07 -43.14 1.27
N GLU A 59 -23.15 -42.94 0.32
CA GLU A 59 -23.10 -43.68 -0.95
C GLU A 59 -22.73 -45.17 -0.77
N THR A 60 -22.02 -45.53 0.31
CA THR A 60 -21.71 -46.93 0.65
C THR A 60 -22.83 -47.66 1.37
N GLU A 61 -23.62 -46.97 2.20
CA GLU A 61 -24.78 -47.57 2.89
C GLU A 61 -25.92 -47.83 1.90
N ASP A 62 -26.21 -46.91 0.98
CA ASP A 62 -27.33 -47.04 0.02
C ASP A 62 -27.12 -48.17 -1.01
N ASN A 63 -25.86 -48.48 -1.36
CA ASN A 63 -25.50 -49.61 -2.22
C ASN A 63 -25.45 -50.98 -1.49
N SER A 64 -25.49 -50.99 -0.16
CA SER A 64 -25.47 -52.24 0.63
C SER A 64 -26.86 -52.81 0.93
N THR A 65 -27.92 -52.04 0.66
CA THR A 65 -29.32 -52.44 0.89
C THR A 65 -30.06 -53.04 -0.30
N THR A 66 -29.38 -53.33 -1.43
CA THR A 66 -30.03 -53.85 -2.67
C THR A 66 -29.69 -55.30 -3.04
N LEU A 67 -29.26 -56.13 -2.09
CA LEU A 67 -29.04 -57.57 -2.33
C LEU A 67 -29.52 -58.42 -1.15
N GLU A 68 -30.82 -58.38 -0.85
CA GLU A 68 -31.49 -59.45 -0.10
C GLU A 68 -33.01 -59.31 -0.21
N ASP A 69 -33.57 -59.53 -1.40
CA ASP A 69 -34.89 -60.18 -1.51
C ASP A 69 -35.09 -60.80 -2.90
N ALA A 70 -34.68 -62.05 -3.04
CA ALA A 70 -35.02 -62.88 -4.19
C ALA A 70 -35.81 -64.08 -3.69
N SER A 71 -37.11 -63.91 -3.48
CA SER A 71 -38.04 -65.04 -3.41
C SER A 71 -39.44 -64.68 -3.94
N ILE A 72 -39.72 -65.15 -5.16
CA ILE A 72 -40.92 -65.89 -5.58
C ILE A 72 -42.30 -65.23 -5.30
N ASN A 73 -42.96 -64.71 -6.34
CA ASN A 73 -44.16 -65.35 -6.92
C ASN A 73 -44.68 -64.65 -8.19
N ASP A 74 -45.22 -65.47 -9.08
CA ASP A 74 -45.81 -65.15 -10.38
C ASP A 74 -47.23 -64.52 -10.30
N ASP A 75 -47.56 -63.90 -11.44
CA ASP A 75 -48.87 -63.69 -12.08
C ASP A 75 -49.73 -62.41 -11.89
N ASP A 76 -50.16 -61.95 -13.08
CA ASP A 76 -51.35 -61.21 -13.53
C ASP A 76 -51.41 -59.64 -13.58
N GLU A 77 -51.26 -59.18 -14.83
CA GLU A 77 -52.02 -58.21 -15.64
C GLU A 77 -52.64 -56.90 -15.09
N MET A 78 -52.42 -55.85 -15.92
CA MET A 78 -53.25 -54.68 -16.26
C MET A 78 -53.08 -53.30 -15.56
N GLU A 79 -52.56 -52.40 -16.40
CA GLU A 79 -52.81 -50.96 -16.63
C GLU A 79 -53.63 -50.06 -15.66
N HIS A 80 -52.97 -48.94 -15.35
CA HIS A 80 -53.42 -47.54 -15.40
C HIS A 80 -54.33 -46.89 -14.33
N THR A 81 -53.69 -45.90 -13.68
CA THR A 81 -54.11 -44.51 -13.42
C THR A 81 -54.79 -44.11 -12.11
N ALA A 82 -54.01 -43.31 -11.36
CA ALA A 82 -54.36 -42.06 -10.68
C ALA A 82 -55.25 -42.08 -9.42
N ARG A 83 -54.66 -41.75 -8.26
CA ARG A 83 -54.72 -40.39 -7.65
C ARG A 83 -54.05 -40.35 -6.26
N LYS A 84 -53.15 -39.37 -6.11
CA LYS A 84 -52.86 -38.48 -4.97
C LYS A 84 -53.14 -38.98 -3.54
N GLU A 85 -52.13 -38.91 -2.68
CA GLU A 85 -51.98 -37.75 -1.76
C GLU A 85 -50.66 -37.73 -0.96
N ASN A 86 -50.14 -36.50 -0.82
CA ASN A 86 -49.38 -35.94 0.31
C ASN A 86 -47.95 -36.41 0.63
N VAL A 87 -46.95 -35.72 0.04
CA VAL A 87 -45.77 -35.30 0.82
C VAL A 87 -45.45 -33.82 0.56
N LYS A 88 -45.23 -33.16 1.68
CA LYS A 88 -45.07 -31.75 2.01
C LYS A 88 -43.74 -31.19 1.46
N CYS A 89 -43.82 -30.03 0.80
CA CYS A 89 -42.86 -28.91 0.77
C CYS A 89 -41.37 -29.20 1.03
N ARG A 90 -40.53 -28.95 0.01
CA ARG A 90 -39.24 -28.29 0.23
C ARG A 90 -38.92 -27.40 -0.96
N ASN A 91 -38.75 -26.10 -0.69
CA ASN A 91 -38.29 -25.11 -1.65
C ASN A 91 -37.04 -25.63 -2.36
N THR A 92 -37.17 -26.01 -3.63
CA THR A 92 -36.03 -26.20 -4.53
C THR A 92 -35.53 -24.82 -4.91
N ASP A 93 -34.75 -24.24 -4.00
CA ASP A 93 -33.97 -23.05 -4.26
C ASP A 93 -32.97 -23.41 -5.38
N ILE A 94 -32.92 -22.59 -6.43
CA ILE A 94 -32.10 -22.85 -7.64
C ILE A 94 -30.60 -22.98 -7.31
N SER A 95 -30.22 -22.62 -6.08
CA SER A 95 -28.92 -22.88 -5.46
C SER A 95 -28.54 -24.37 -5.31
N ASP A 96 -29.52 -25.28 -5.26
CA ASP A 96 -29.29 -26.74 -5.14
C ASP A 96 -28.93 -27.42 -6.47
N LEU A 97 -29.05 -26.70 -7.60
CA LEU A 97 -28.74 -27.22 -8.94
C LEU A 97 -27.31 -26.93 -9.41
N LEU A 98 -26.51 -26.24 -8.59
CA LEU A 98 -25.07 -26.08 -8.83
C LEU A 98 -24.31 -27.21 -8.15
N PRO A 99 -23.22 -27.73 -8.74
CA PRO A 99 -22.44 -28.78 -8.09
C PRO A 99 -22.02 -28.34 -6.67
N LEU A 100 -22.47 -29.07 -5.64
CA LEU A 100 -22.05 -28.94 -4.23
C LEU A 100 -20.52 -29.10 -4.02
N LYS A 101 -19.79 -29.44 -5.09
CA LYS A 101 -18.33 -29.49 -5.11
C LYS A 101 -17.79 -28.06 -4.98
N ARG A 102 -17.01 -27.80 -3.91
CA ARG A 102 -16.26 -26.55 -3.63
C ARG A 102 -17.04 -25.41 -2.96
N LYS A 103 -18.04 -25.69 -2.11
CA LYS A 103 -18.73 -24.64 -1.33
C LYS A 103 -17.75 -23.89 -0.43
N GLU A 104 -16.88 -24.62 0.24
CA GLU A 104 -15.92 -24.13 1.22
C GLU A 104 -14.86 -23.24 0.55
N VAL A 105 -14.35 -23.66 -0.62
CA VAL A 105 -13.44 -22.84 -1.44
C VAL A 105 -14.12 -21.53 -1.87
N ARG A 106 -15.39 -21.57 -2.30
CA ARG A 106 -16.13 -20.36 -2.68
C ARG A 106 -16.31 -19.39 -1.50
N GLN A 107 -16.60 -19.91 -0.32
CA GLN A 107 -16.70 -19.11 0.90
C GLN A 107 -15.35 -18.50 1.29
N ALA A 108 -14.25 -19.26 1.19
CA ALA A 108 -12.91 -18.74 1.40
C ALA A 108 -12.58 -17.61 0.41
N VAL A 109 -12.87 -17.79 -0.88
CA VAL A 109 -12.68 -16.73 -1.89
C VAL A 109 -13.49 -15.48 -1.54
N ALA A 110 -14.78 -15.64 -1.18
CA ALA A 110 -15.64 -14.52 -0.83
C ALA A 110 -15.11 -13.73 0.37
N LEU A 111 -14.62 -14.43 1.41
CA LEU A 111 -13.99 -13.80 2.57
C LEU A 111 -12.74 -12.99 2.18
N LEU A 112 -11.84 -13.59 1.40
CA LEU A 112 -10.60 -12.93 0.99
C LEU A 112 -10.88 -11.68 0.13
N VAL A 113 -11.85 -11.79 -0.79
CA VAL A 113 -12.30 -10.65 -1.61
C VAL A 113 -12.90 -9.55 -0.73
N ALA A 114 -13.75 -9.90 0.24
CA ALA A 114 -14.34 -8.93 1.16
C ALA A 114 -13.27 -8.17 1.97
N GLN A 115 -12.26 -8.88 2.50
CA GLN A 115 -11.14 -8.25 3.21
C GLN A 115 -10.34 -7.32 2.31
N LYS A 116 -9.98 -7.79 1.11
CA LYS A 116 -9.26 -7.00 0.13
C LYS A 116 -10.04 -5.73 -0.24
N THR A 117 -11.34 -5.86 -0.51
CA THR A 117 -12.19 -4.72 -0.86
C THR A 117 -12.32 -3.74 0.31
N ALA A 118 -12.50 -4.20 1.55
CA ALA A 118 -12.52 -3.33 2.72
C ALA A 118 -11.23 -2.49 2.82
N LEU A 119 -10.06 -3.10 2.62
CA LEU A 119 -8.77 -2.40 2.61
C LEU A 119 -8.68 -1.36 1.50
N GLU A 120 -9.10 -1.69 0.27
CA GLU A 120 -9.12 -0.76 -0.87
C GLU A 120 -10.03 0.45 -0.61
N ILE A 121 -11.16 0.25 0.06
CA ILE A 121 -12.08 1.32 0.42
C ILE A 121 -11.45 2.24 1.48
N ILE A 122 -10.82 1.66 2.51
CA ILE A 122 -10.17 2.44 3.57
C ILE A 122 -9.02 3.27 2.97
N VAL A 123 -8.23 2.71 2.05
CA VAL A 123 -7.20 3.47 1.32
C VAL A 123 -7.82 4.69 0.64
N ASN A 124 -8.91 4.51 -0.11
CA ASN A 124 -9.60 5.60 -0.79
C ASN A 124 -10.16 6.65 0.19
N MET A 125 -10.65 6.22 1.36
CA MET A 125 -11.09 7.14 2.42
C MET A 125 -9.93 7.98 2.97
N CYS A 126 -8.70 7.46 2.92
CA CYS A 126 -7.47 8.12 3.39
C CYS A 126 -6.76 8.94 2.32
N CYS A 127 -7.26 9.00 1.09
CA CYS A 127 -6.72 9.91 0.07
C CYS A 127 -7.32 11.30 0.26
N SER A 128 -6.51 12.34 0.53
CA SER A 128 -6.92 13.71 0.20
C SER A 128 -6.94 13.83 -1.31
N GLU A 129 -8.08 14.18 -1.88
CA GLU A 129 -8.06 14.90 -3.15
C GLU A 129 -7.51 16.29 -2.82
N ASP A 130 -6.18 16.44 -2.79
CA ASP A 130 -5.56 17.75 -2.73
C ASP A 130 -5.80 18.43 -4.07
N LEU A 131 -6.83 19.28 -4.06
CA LEU A 131 -6.85 20.64 -4.62
C LEU A 131 -5.90 20.80 -5.81
N SER A 132 -6.47 20.82 -7.02
CA SER A 132 -5.78 21.44 -8.15
C SER A 132 -5.44 22.88 -7.75
N ASP A 133 -4.16 23.08 -7.44
CA ASP A 133 -3.55 24.36 -7.13
C ASP A 133 -3.41 25.16 -8.45
N ASP A 134 -4.57 25.46 -9.05
CA ASP A 134 -4.75 26.24 -10.28
C ASP A 134 -4.48 27.75 -10.03
N GLU A 135 -3.45 28.08 -9.25
CA GLU A 135 -3.01 29.48 -9.00
C GLU A 135 -1.47 29.63 -8.91
N TRP A 136 -0.69 28.79 -9.58
CA TRP A 136 0.69 29.16 -9.88
C TRP A 136 0.76 29.91 -11.21
N GLU A 137 0.43 31.21 -11.14
CA GLU A 137 0.71 32.14 -12.23
C GLU A 137 2.18 32.03 -12.65
N GLU A 138 2.40 31.77 -13.94
CA GLU A 138 3.69 31.92 -14.59
C GLU A 138 4.09 33.40 -14.56
N LEU A 139 4.73 33.85 -13.48
CA LEU A 139 5.60 35.03 -13.55
C LEU A 139 6.90 34.66 -14.26
N SER A 140 6.78 34.30 -15.53
CA SER A 140 7.88 34.35 -16.48
C SER A 140 7.93 35.75 -17.05
N SER A 141 8.88 36.55 -16.55
CA SER A 141 9.18 37.88 -17.08
C SER A 141 9.47 37.84 -18.59
N SER A 142 8.64 38.51 -19.38
CA SER A 142 9.02 39.05 -20.69
C SER A 142 8.05 40.17 -21.06
N ASP A 143 8.59 41.31 -21.49
CA ASP A 143 7.90 42.48 -22.04
C ASP A 143 6.78 42.10 -23.02
N GLU A 144 5.63 42.80 -22.92
CA GLU A 144 4.92 43.54 -23.98
C GLU A 144 3.42 43.75 -23.61
N SER A 145 3.03 45.02 -23.50
CA SER A 145 1.69 45.61 -23.74
C SER A 145 0.41 45.15 -22.97
N ASP A 146 -0.13 46.11 -22.20
CA ASP A 146 -1.50 46.66 -22.20
C ASP A 146 -2.79 45.84 -21.90
N ILE A 147 -3.50 46.35 -20.86
CA ILE A 147 -4.96 46.40 -20.64
C ILE A 147 -5.67 45.09 -20.24
N CYS A 148 -6.05 44.95 -18.96
CA CYS A 148 -7.46 45.08 -18.53
C CYS A 148 -7.58 45.00 -16.99
N MET A 149 -8.44 45.85 -16.43
CA MET A 149 -8.80 45.96 -15.03
C MET A 149 -9.99 45.04 -14.69
N GLU A 150 -10.08 44.66 -13.42
CA GLU A 150 -11.31 44.28 -12.69
C GLU A 150 -12.03 42.96 -13.05
N ASN A 151 -11.95 41.98 -12.14
CA ASN A 151 -13.05 41.60 -11.23
C ASN A 151 -12.92 40.15 -10.75
N SER A 152 -12.60 39.93 -9.48
CA SER A 152 -13.22 38.83 -8.73
C SER A 152 -13.40 39.24 -7.27
N LEU A 153 -14.66 39.52 -6.95
CA LEU A 153 -15.13 39.77 -5.61
C LEU A 153 -15.03 38.48 -4.81
N ASN A 154 -14.28 38.60 -3.72
CA ASN A 154 -14.34 37.78 -2.52
C ASN A 154 -15.79 37.44 -2.10
N GLU A 155 -16.13 36.16 -2.06
CA GLU A 155 -17.17 35.64 -1.19
C GLU A 155 -16.75 34.27 -0.65
N GLY A 156 -16.32 34.29 0.61
CA GLY A 156 -15.78 33.14 1.29
C GLY A 156 -16.82 32.10 1.68
N ILE A 157 -16.43 30.83 1.56
CA ILE A 157 -16.94 29.74 2.38
C ILE A 157 -15.76 28.81 2.68
N GLY A 158 -15.35 28.77 3.96
CA GLY A 158 -14.81 27.55 4.56
C GLY A 158 -13.30 27.32 4.49
N GLN A 159 -12.51 28.31 4.89
CA GLN A 159 -11.16 28.03 5.40
C GLN A 159 -11.27 27.32 6.76
N LEU A 160 -10.97 26.02 6.79
CA LEU A 160 -10.54 25.34 8.01
C LEU A 160 -9.49 24.28 7.66
N MET A 161 -8.24 24.63 8.00
CA MET A 161 -7.04 23.81 7.84
C MET A 161 -6.93 22.73 8.94
N SER A 162 -6.48 21.53 8.54
CA SER A 162 -5.61 20.51 9.19
C SER A 162 -5.62 20.34 10.73
N PRO A 163 -5.64 19.10 11.27
CA PRO A 163 -4.68 18.04 10.97
C PRO A 163 -5.39 16.78 10.48
N LEU A 164 -4.75 15.96 9.62
CA LEU A 164 -5.29 14.69 9.10
C LEU A 164 -6.31 14.91 7.98
N CYS A 165 -6.03 14.39 6.77
CA CYS A 165 -6.84 14.57 5.56
C CYS A 165 -8.25 13.93 5.62
N LEU A 166 -8.69 13.48 6.79
CA LEU A 166 -9.94 12.77 7.02
C LEU A 166 -10.99 13.70 7.64
N SER A 167 -12.26 13.51 7.28
CA SER A 167 -13.33 14.15 8.05
C SER A 167 -13.34 13.60 9.48
N ALA A 168 -13.75 14.42 10.46
CA ALA A 168 -13.76 14.04 11.87
C ALA A 168 -14.58 12.76 12.11
N GLU A 169 -15.63 12.53 11.33
CA GLU A 169 -16.46 11.33 11.36
C GLU A 169 -15.69 10.08 10.94
N VAL A 170 -14.90 10.16 9.86
CA VAL A 170 -14.08 9.04 9.38
C VAL A 170 -12.99 8.73 10.39
N HIS A 171 -12.27 9.75 10.86
CA HIS A 171 -11.22 9.57 11.88
C HIS A 171 -11.78 8.91 13.15
N THR A 172 -12.86 9.45 13.70
CA THR A 172 -13.50 8.91 14.91
C THR A 172 -13.94 7.47 14.72
N ALA A 173 -14.55 7.14 13.58
CA ALA A 173 -15.00 5.79 13.29
C ALA A 173 -13.84 4.80 13.08
N LEU A 174 -12.73 5.22 12.45
CA LEU A 174 -11.52 4.38 12.34
C LEU A 174 -10.97 4.01 13.73
N MET A 175 -10.91 4.98 14.65
CA MET A 175 -10.42 4.77 16.01
C MET A 175 -11.37 3.91 16.84
N ASN A 176 -12.67 4.22 16.82
CA ASN A 176 -13.68 3.47 17.58
C ASN A 176 -13.73 1.98 17.23
N HIS A 177 -13.43 1.65 15.98
CA HIS A 177 -13.46 0.27 15.49
C HIS A 177 -12.08 -0.40 15.45
N LEU A 178 -11.04 0.25 15.98
CA LEU A 178 -9.66 -0.25 16.02
C LEU A 178 -9.15 -0.69 14.64
N ILE A 179 -9.52 0.06 13.60
CA ILE A 179 -9.17 -0.26 12.21
C ILE A 179 -7.64 -0.26 11.98
N PRO A 180 -6.85 0.70 12.51
CA PRO A 180 -5.40 0.67 12.34
C PRO A 180 -4.75 -0.62 12.89
N GLU A 181 -5.19 -1.09 14.06
CA GLU A 181 -4.70 -2.32 14.68
C GLU A 181 -5.03 -3.55 13.81
N LYS A 182 -6.28 -3.64 13.32
CA LYS A 182 -6.70 -4.74 12.43
C LYS A 182 -5.97 -4.73 11.10
N ILE A 183 -5.67 -3.56 10.54
CA ILE A 183 -4.86 -3.45 9.32
C ILE A 183 -3.44 -3.93 9.58
N PHE A 184 -2.85 -3.52 10.71
CA PHE A 184 -1.52 -3.97 11.11
C PHE A 184 -1.44 -5.49 11.17
N GLU A 185 -2.41 -6.17 11.79
CA GLU A 185 -2.46 -7.65 11.81
C GLU A 185 -2.44 -8.27 10.41
N LYS A 186 -3.12 -7.66 9.43
CA LYS A 186 -3.16 -8.15 8.04
C LYS A 186 -1.87 -7.92 7.24
N THR A 187 -0.90 -7.17 7.77
CA THR A 187 0.40 -6.99 7.09
C THR A 187 1.33 -8.20 7.25
N SER A 188 1.03 -9.10 8.19
CA SER A 188 1.79 -10.33 8.41
C SER A 188 1.72 -11.27 7.20
N PHE A 189 2.75 -12.13 7.05
CA PHE A 189 2.71 -13.17 6.04
C PHE A 189 1.52 -14.12 6.27
N PRO A 190 0.93 -14.68 5.20
CA PRO A 190 -0.12 -15.67 5.34
C PRO A 190 0.33 -16.86 6.21
N SER A 191 -0.60 -17.38 7.03
CA SER A 191 -0.35 -18.53 7.90
C SER A 191 0.29 -19.69 7.13
N GLU A 192 1.43 -20.19 7.62
CA GLU A 192 2.17 -21.29 7.01
C GLU A 192 1.28 -22.53 6.86
N ALA A 193 0.48 -22.85 7.88
CA ALA A 193 -0.47 -23.95 7.85
C ALA A 193 -1.52 -23.79 6.72
N ALA A 194 -2.07 -22.59 6.56
CA ALA A 194 -3.04 -22.30 5.49
C ALA A 194 -2.39 -22.38 4.10
N VAL A 195 -1.17 -21.84 3.96
CA VAL A 195 -0.40 -21.90 2.71
C VAL A 195 -0.09 -23.34 2.33
N ASP A 196 0.32 -24.17 3.29
CA ASP A 196 0.63 -25.58 3.06
C ASP A 196 -0.59 -26.40 2.63
N ILE A 197 -1.72 -26.19 3.29
CA ILE A 197 -3.00 -26.79 2.89
C ILE A 197 -3.34 -26.38 1.46
N CYS A 198 -3.27 -25.09 1.14
CA CYS A 198 -3.60 -24.60 -0.19
C CYS A 198 -2.64 -25.13 -1.25
N ARG A 199 -1.35 -25.25 -0.92
CA ARG A 199 -0.30 -25.74 -1.84
C ARG A 199 -0.54 -27.19 -2.24
N ARG A 200 -0.97 -28.04 -1.31
CA ARG A 200 -1.24 -29.48 -1.52
C ARG A 200 -2.55 -29.75 -2.25
N ASN A 201 -3.46 -28.78 -2.34
CA ASN A 201 -4.80 -28.96 -2.89
C ASN A 201 -5.04 -28.06 -4.12
N THR A 202 -5.20 -28.65 -5.31
CA THR A 202 -5.35 -27.92 -6.58
C THR A 202 -6.47 -26.87 -6.57
N ALA A 203 -7.61 -27.17 -5.94
CA ALA A 203 -8.74 -26.24 -5.85
C ALA A 203 -8.49 -25.06 -4.90
N TRP A 204 -7.61 -25.22 -3.90
CA TRP A 204 -7.30 -24.23 -2.88
C TRP A 204 -6.05 -23.42 -3.21
N LYS A 205 -5.16 -23.94 -4.08
CA LYS A 205 -3.92 -23.29 -4.51
C LYS A 205 -4.06 -21.82 -4.91
N PRO A 206 -5.12 -21.37 -5.62
CA PRO A 206 -5.30 -19.95 -5.93
C PRO A 206 -5.42 -19.02 -4.72
N LEU A 207 -5.88 -19.53 -3.56
CA LEU A 207 -6.07 -18.72 -2.34
C LEU A 207 -4.75 -18.17 -1.79
N ILE A 208 -3.61 -18.83 -2.05
CA ILE A 208 -2.29 -18.33 -1.67
C ILE A 208 -2.05 -16.94 -2.29
N LYS A 209 -2.40 -16.78 -3.57
CA LYS A 209 -2.25 -15.50 -4.27
C LYS A 209 -3.20 -14.45 -3.70
N GLU A 210 -4.42 -14.82 -3.35
CA GLU A 210 -5.38 -13.89 -2.76
C GLU A 210 -4.99 -13.46 -1.33
N MET A 211 -4.44 -14.36 -0.50
CA MET A 211 -3.88 -13.99 0.80
C MET A 211 -2.69 -13.02 0.67
N ASN A 212 -1.78 -13.27 -0.28
CA ASN A 212 -0.68 -12.33 -0.56
C ASN A 212 -1.20 -10.96 -1.03
N LYS A 213 -2.26 -10.92 -1.84
CA LYS A 213 -2.88 -9.65 -2.25
C LYS A 213 -3.46 -8.88 -1.06
N ILE A 214 -4.08 -9.56 -0.10
CA ILE A 214 -4.56 -8.92 1.13
C ILE A 214 -3.39 -8.32 1.89
N GLN A 215 -2.29 -9.04 2.04
CA GLN A 215 -1.08 -8.52 2.67
C GLN A 215 -0.58 -7.25 1.99
N CYS A 216 -0.44 -7.27 0.65
CA CYS A 216 -0.02 -6.09 -0.11
C CYS A 216 -0.99 -4.92 0.07
N ARG A 217 -2.30 -5.18 0.04
CA ARG A 217 -3.32 -4.13 0.27
C ARG A 217 -3.32 -3.59 1.69
N ALA A 218 -3.05 -4.43 2.68
CA ALA A 218 -2.90 -4.00 4.07
C ALA A 218 -1.67 -3.11 4.24
N LEU A 219 -0.55 -3.44 3.60
CA LEU A 219 0.66 -2.60 3.57
C LEU A 219 0.42 -1.26 2.87
N THR A 220 -0.31 -1.23 1.75
CA THR A 220 -0.73 0.02 1.10
C THR A 220 -1.64 0.84 2.00
N CYS A 221 -2.58 0.19 2.69
CA CYS A 221 -3.47 0.84 3.63
C CYS A 221 -2.72 1.43 4.82
N LEU A 222 -1.75 0.69 5.37
CA LEU A 222 -0.85 1.16 6.41
C LEU A 222 -0.05 2.39 5.97
N HIS A 223 0.50 2.39 4.75
CA HIS A 223 1.15 3.58 4.17
C HIS A 223 0.20 4.79 4.18
N SER A 224 -1.03 4.64 3.70
CA SER A 224 -2.01 5.74 3.71
C SER A 224 -2.33 6.22 5.12
N LEU A 225 -2.53 5.31 6.08
CA LEU A 225 -2.79 5.65 7.47
C LEU A 225 -1.62 6.40 8.12
N LEU A 226 -0.38 5.99 7.87
CA LEU A 226 0.81 6.65 8.39
C LEU A 226 0.95 8.09 7.87
N SER A 227 0.46 8.36 6.67
CA SER A 227 0.48 9.68 6.04
C SER A 227 -0.63 10.61 6.55
N VAL A 228 -1.77 10.05 6.98
CA VAL A 228 -2.95 10.85 7.35
C VAL A 228 -3.34 10.76 8.82
N LEU A 229 -2.73 9.93 9.66
CA LEU A 229 -3.00 9.86 11.09
C LEU A 229 -1.85 10.45 11.91
N ASP A 230 -2.18 11.06 13.05
CA ASP A 230 -1.18 11.52 14.00
C ASP A 230 -0.62 10.34 14.82
N VAL A 231 0.53 10.58 15.45
CA VAL A 231 1.24 9.53 16.17
C VAL A 231 0.46 8.99 17.36
N GLU A 232 -0.37 9.79 18.03
CA GLU A 232 -1.18 9.29 19.15
C GLU A 232 -2.30 8.37 18.65
N SER A 233 -2.96 8.72 17.55
CA SER A 233 -3.93 7.83 16.87
C SER A 233 -3.31 6.51 16.38
N LEU A 234 -2.00 6.49 16.15
CA LEU A 234 -1.24 5.30 15.75
C LEU A 234 -0.69 4.49 16.94
N GLY A 235 -1.03 4.85 18.18
CA GLY A 235 -0.59 4.16 19.39
C GLY A 235 0.74 4.65 19.98
N GLY A 236 1.18 5.84 19.58
CA GLY A 236 2.36 6.50 20.14
C GLY A 236 3.70 5.97 19.61
N ALA A 237 4.80 6.47 20.17
CA ALA A 237 6.14 6.11 19.73
C ALA A 237 6.47 4.62 19.87
N SER A 238 5.95 3.95 20.90
CA SER A 238 6.14 2.50 21.11
C SER A 238 5.49 1.67 20.02
N ALA A 239 4.28 2.04 19.58
CA ALA A 239 3.59 1.34 18.49
C ALA A 239 4.34 1.51 17.16
N LEU A 240 4.85 2.71 16.88
CA LEU A 240 5.66 2.95 15.68
C LEU A 240 6.99 2.16 15.70
N GLN A 241 7.62 1.99 16.86
CA GLN A 241 8.80 1.14 17.00
C GLN A 241 8.48 -0.34 16.76
N ALA A 242 7.37 -0.85 17.32
CA ALA A 242 6.92 -2.22 17.06
C ALA A 242 6.59 -2.44 15.59
N LEU A 243 5.93 -1.47 14.96
CA LEU A 243 5.65 -1.48 13.53
C LEU A 243 6.94 -1.51 12.69
N ALA A 244 7.93 -0.71 13.07
CA ALA A 244 9.20 -0.64 12.36
C ALA A 244 9.98 -1.96 12.46
N GLN A 245 9.95 -2.62 13.62
CA GLN A 245 10.49 -3.99 13.78
C GLN A 245 9.75 -5.00 12.90
N HIS A 246 8.42 -4.92 12.85
CA HIS A 246 7.60 -5.79 12.01
C HIS A 246 7.92 -5.62 10.52
N LEU A 247 7.94 -4.39 10.00
CA LEU A 247 8.27 -4.13 8.60
C LEU A 247 9.71 -4.50 8.25
N SER A 248 10.66 -4.30 9.19
CA SER A 248 12.03 -4.78 9.03
C SER A 248 12.07 -6.30 8.83
N HIS A 249 11.33 -7.04 9.67
CA HIS A 249 11.20 -8.49 9.53
C HIS A 249 10.58 -8.85 8.17
N LEU A 250 9.50 -8.21 7.73
CA LEU A 250 8.90 -8.48 6.41
C LEU A 250 9.88 -8.28 5.24
N ILE A 251 10.70 -7.23 5.29
CA ILE A 251 11.66 -6.90 4.22
C ILE A 251 12.88 -7.81 4.23
N PHE A 252 13.44 -8.11 5.40
CA PHE A 252 14.73 -8.80 5.50
C PHE A 252 14.62 -10.30 5.79
N SER A 253 13.44 -10.81 6.15
CA SER A 253 13.22 -12.25 6.29
C SER A 253 13.41 -12.97 4.97
N GLN A 254 14.16 -14.08 5.03
CA GLN A 254 14.29 -15.03 3.94
C GLN A 254 12.99 -15.81 3.82
N THR A 255 12.44 -15.85 2.61
CA THR A 255 11.25 -16.63 2.28
C THR A 255 11.60 -17.60 1.15
N ASP A 256 11.08 -18.82 1.20
CA ASP A 256 11.31 -19.84 0.16
C ASP A 256 10.80 -19.44 -1.23
N CYS A 257 9.95 -18.41 -1.29
CA CYS A 257 9.46 -17.82 -2.52
C CYS A 257 10.08 -16.43 -2.74
N PRO A 258 10.48 -16.10 -3.98
CA PRO A 258 10.92 -14.76 -4.32
C PRO A 258 9.79 -13.76 -4.06
N LYS A 259 10.14 -12.64 -3.42
CA LYS A 259 9.21 -11.55 -3.13
C LYS A 259 8.74 -10.94 -4.44
N GLN A 260 7.43 -10.81 -4.59
CA GLN A 260 6.81 -10.25 -5.80
C GLN A 260 7.00 -8.73 -5.83
N ASP A 261 7.05 -8.14 -7.03
CA ASP A 261 7.21 -6.69 -7.20
C ASP A 261 6.14 -5.88 -6.45
N GLU A 262 4.89 -6.32 -6.48
CA GLU A 262 3.78 -5.67 -5.76
C GLU A 262 4.00 -5.67 -4.24
N PHE A 263 4.59 -6.74 -3.70
CA PHE A 263 4.91 -6.81 -2.27
C PHE A 263 6.05 -5.86 -1.92
N LEU A 264 7.14 -5.86 -2.70
CA LEU A 264 8.30 -5.00 -2.48
C LEU A 264 7.92 -3.51 -2.55
N GLU A 265 7.06 -3.16 -3.50
CA GLU A 265 6.49 -1.82 -3.61
C GLU A 265 5.65 -1.47 -2.37
N ALA A 266 4.69 -2.31 -1.99
CA ALA A 266 3.80 -2.01 -0.86
C ALA A 266 4.56 -1.91 0.47
N VAL A 267 5.49 -2.83 0.75
CA VAL A 267 6.27 -2.82 2.00
C VAL A 267 7.26 -1.66 2.04
N SER A 268 7.88 -1.31 0.91
CA SER A 268 8.79 -0.17 0.84
C SER A 268 8.07 1.16 0.98
N SER A 269 6.86 1.31 0.41
CA SER A 269 6.01 2.48 0.65
C SER A 269 5.67 2.62 2.14
N ALA A 270 5.26 1.52 2.79
CA ALA A 270 4.95 1.53 4.22
C ALA A 270 6.16 1.90 5.08
N VAL A 271 7.35 1.35 4.78
CA VAL A 271 8.59 1.71 5.49
C VAL A 271 8.95 3.17 5.26
N ARG A 272 8.83 3.67 4.03
CA ARG A 272 9.09 5.08 3.73
C ARG A 272 8.20 6.00 4.56
N ALA A 273 6.88 5.79 4.54
CA ALA A 273 5.94 6.60 5.33
C ALA A 273 6.22 6.50 6.83
N LEU A 274 6.52 5.30 7.33
CA LEU A 274 6.85 5.11 8.75
C LEU A 274 8.10 5.91 9.15
N LEU A 275 9.18 5.79 8.38
CA LEU A 275 10.42 6.51 8.67
C LEU A 275 10.22 8.03 8.56
N GLN A 276 9.42 8.50 7.60
CA GLN A 276 9.05 9.91 7.49
C GLN A 276 8.32 10.40 8.75
N THR A 277 7.30 9.64 9.19
CA THR A 277 6.52 9.97 10.39
C THR A 277 7.40 9.98 11.64
N MET A 278 8.26 8.96 11.82
CA MET A 278 9.21 8.88 12.92
C MET A 278 10.21 10.05 12.92
N ALA A 279 10.78 10.38 11.75
CA ALA A 279 11.72 11.50 11.60
C ALA A 279 11.07 12.84 11.96
N SER A 280 9.84 13.08 11.52
CA SER A 280 9.10 14.32 11.81
C SER A 280 8.84 14.54 13.31
N LYS A 281 8.73 13.44 14.07
CA LYS A 281 8.49 13.45 15.53
C LYS A 281 9.74 13.18 16.35
N LYS A 282 10.92 13.10 15.72
CA LYS A 282 12.21 12.79 16.37
C LYS A 282 12.18 11.47 17.16
N ILE A 283 11.44 10.48 16.66
CA ILE A 283 11.43 9.13 17.20
C ILE A 283 12.64 8.39 16.62
N SER A 284 13.41 7.72 17.47
CA SER A 284 14.62 7.00 17.07
C SER A 284 14.32 5.91 16.03
N GLN A 285 15.11 5.90 14.96
CA GLN A 285 15.02 4.93 13.86
C GLN A 285 15.46 3.54 14.35
N CYS A 286 14.69 2.49 14.01
CA CYS A 286 14.97 1.13 14.49
C CYS A 286 15.78 0.25 13.52
N MET A 287 15.94 0.67 12.26
CA MET A 287 16.70 -0.08 11.24
C MET A 287 18.09 0.51 11.11
N THR A 288 19.12 -0.33 11.00
CA THR A 288 20.49 0.18 10.89
C THR A 288 20.72 0.79 9.50
N PRO A 289 21.63 1.78 9.39
CA PRO A 289 21.97 2.37 8.09
C PRO A 289 22.44 1.32 7.07
N GLU A 290 23.13 0.27 7.50
CA GLU A 290 23.59 -0.83 6.64
C GLU A 290 22.41 -1.66 6.09
N GLN A 291 21.41 -1.96 6.92
CA GLN A 291 20.21 -2.66 6.47
C GLN A 291 19.47 -1.86 5.39
N LEU A 292 19.33 -0.56 5.60
CA LEU A 292 18.66 0.34 4.66
C LEU A 292 19.47 0.55 3.39
N MET A 293 20.80 0.59 3.48
CA MET A 293 21.66 0.62 2.30
C MET A 293 21.52 -0.66 1.47
N ASN A 294 21.49 -1.84 2.11
CA ASN A 294 21.25 -3.11 1.43
C ASN A 294 19.88 -3.15 0.73
N LEU A 295 18.84 -2.60 1.37
CA LEU A 295 17.53 -2.44 0.76
C LEU A 295 17.60 -1.52 -0.47
N CYS A 296 18.37 -0.44 -0.39
CA CYS A 296 18.54 0.49 -1.51
C CYS A 296 19.28 -0.13 -2.68
N GLU A 297 20.36 -0.85 -2.42
CA GLU A 297 21.10 -1.60 -3.44
C GLU A 297 20.23 -2.64 -4.15
N ALA A 298 19.38 -3.36 -3.39
CA ALA A 298 18.41 -4.28 -3.97
C ALA A 298 17.34 -3.53 -4.79
N GLY A 299 16.86 -2.39 -4.29
CA GLY A 299 15.90 -1.52 -4.94
C GLY A 299 16.35 -1.04 -6.30
N ILE A 300 17.54 -0.43 -6.40
CA ILE A 300 18.06 0.14 -7.65
C ILE A 300 18.31 -0.91 -8.75
N ARG A 301 18.55 -2.18 -8.36
CA ARG A 301 18.71 -3.31 -9.27
C ARG A 301 17.36 -3.88 -9.75
N SER A 302 16.24 -3.52 -9.10
CA SER A 302 14.91 -3.96 -9.51
C SER A 302 14.46 -3.30 -10.81
N SER A 303 13.61 -3.98 -11.57
CA SER A 303 12.89 -3.39 -12.71
C SER A 303 11.67 -2.54 -12.29
N ASN A 304 11.21 -2.66 -11.03
CA ASN A 304 10.07 -1.88 -10.53
C ASN A 304 10.50 -0.46 -10.15
N ILE A 305 10.05 0.53 -10.92
CA ILE A 305 10.33 1.95 -10.72
C ILE A 305 9.81 2.45 -9.36
N SER A 306 8.60 2.06 -8.94
CA SER A 306 8.03 2.45 -7.64
C SER A 306 8.92 1.97 -6.49
N PHE A 307 9.39 0.72 -6.56
CA PHE A 307 10.30 0.18 -5.55
C PHE A 307 11.64 0.93 -5.52
N LYS A 308 12.19 1.30 -6.70
CA LYS A 308 13.39 2.15 -6.78
C LYS A 308 13.18 3.50 -6.08
N VAL A 309 12.08 4.19 -6.39
CA VAL A 309 11.75 5.50 -5.81
C VAL A 309 11.63 5.40 -4.30
N ASN A 310 10.89 4.39 -3.80
CA ASN A 310 10.75 4.16 -2.36
C ASN A 310 12.09 3.88 -1.68
N ALA A 311 12.91 3.02 -2.27
CA ALA A 311 14.23 2.70 -1.76
C ALA A 311 15.12 3.95 -1.64
N VAL A 312 15.21 4.74 -2.71
CA VAL A 312 16.00 5.99 -2.71
C VAL A 312 15.49 6.98 -1.66
N GLY A 313 14.18 7.17 -1.55
CA GLY A 313 13.61 8.06 -0.54
C GLY A 313 13.81 7.58 0.90
N ILE A 314 13.73 6.27 1.17
CA ILE A 314 14.08 5.69 2.47
C ILE A 314 15.51 6.09 2.87
N LEU A 315 16.45 6.05 1.92
CA LEU A 315 17.83 6.46 2.17
C LEU A 315 17.96 7.97 2.40
N GLY A 316 17.20 8.79 1.67
CA GLY A 316 17.12 10.23 1.86
C GLY A 316 16.65 10.61 3.27
N ILE A 317 15.55 10.01 3.72
CA ILE A 317 15.01 10.20 5.08
C ILE A 317 16.07 9.81 6.12
N THR A 318 16.66 8.62 5.96
CA THR A 318 17.70 8.12 6.86
C THR A 318 18.90 9.06 6.94
N GLY A 319 19.40 9.52 5.79
CA GLY A 319 20.54 10.44 5.77
C GLY A 319 20.22 11.81 6.35
N SER A 320 19.00 12.35 6.15
CA SER A 320 18.59 13.63 6.74
C SER A 320 18.44 13.59 8.27
N VAL A 321 18.08 12.43 8.83
CA VAL A 321 18.09 12.19 10.28
C VAL A 321 19.54 12.12 10.78
N LEU A 322 20.36 11.28 10.16
CA LEU A 322 21.77 11.09 10.54
C LEU A 322 22.60 12.38 10.42
N ALA A 323 22.28 13.27 9.47
CA ALA A 323 22.91 14.58 9.30
C ALA A 323 22.93 15.45 10.57
N LYS A 324 21.97 15.21 11.48
CA LYS A 324 21.78 15.96 12.72
C LYS A 324 22.39 15.25 13.94
N GLU A 325 22.90 14.03 13.76
CA GLU A 325 23.50 13.22 14.82
C GLU A 325 25.02 13.26 14.73
N ALA A 326 25.71 13.40 15.86
CA ALA A 326 27.18 13.44 15.87
C ALA A 326 27.80 12.05 15.58
N GLY A 327 28.92 12.02 14.87
CA GLY A 327 29.67 10.81 14.55
C GLY A 327 29.24 10.10 13.27
N THR A 328 28.33 10.69 12.48
CA THR A 328 27.70 10.03 11.33
C THR A 328 28.30 10.40 9.98
N VAL A 329 29.32 11.27 9.91
CA VAL A 329 29.96 11.75 8.66
C VAL A 329 30.26 10.60 7.69
N LYS A 330 30.84 9.51 8.19
CA LYS A 330 31.22 8.36 7.33
C LYS A 330 30.01 7.76 6.64
N THR A 331 28.91 7.59 7.37
CA THR A 331 27.65 7.04 6.85
C THR A 331 26.98 8.01 5.88
N ILE A 332 26.93 9.31 6.20
CA ILE A 332 26.39 10.34 5.30
C ILE A 332 27.18 10.42 3.99
N LYS A 333 28.52 10.30 4.04
CA LYS A 333 29.34 10.23 2.82
C LYS A 333 28.98 9.02 1.97
N MET A 334 28.72 7.87 2.59
CA MET A 334 28.33 6.66 1.88
C MET A 334 26.97 6.84 1.20
N ILE A 335 25.99 7.35 1.95
CA ILE A 335 24.65 7.69 1.46
C ILE A 335 24.73 8.70 0.31
N GLY A 336 25.44 9.82 0.50
CA GLY A 336 25.56 10.87 -0.51
C GLY A 336 26.24 10.41 -1.80
N LYS A 337 27.27 9.56 -1.70
CA LYS A 337 27.89 8.96 -2.89
C LYS A 337 26.93 8.04 -3.63
N PHE A 338 26.17 7.22 -2.91
CA PHE A 338 25.19 6.33 -3.48
C PHE A 338 24.06 7.11 -4.18
N LEU A 339 23.48 8.11 -3.51
CA LEU A 339 22.43 8.94 -4.10
C LEU A 339 22.93 9.71 -5.33
N LEU A 340 24.18 10.21 -5.30
CA LEU A 340 24.80 10.88 -6.45
C LEU A 340 25.02 9.91 -7.63
N ASP A 341 25.42 8.67 -7.36
CA ASP A 341 25.54 7.62 -8.37
C ASP A 341 24.17 7.34 -9.03
N VAL A 342 23.12 7.16 -8.23
CA VAL A 342 21.74 6.96 -8.73
C VAL A 342 21.27 8.17 -9.55
N ALA A 343 21.45 9.39 -9.05
CA ALA A 343 21.03 10.61 -9.73
C ALA A 343 21.73 10.79 -11.09
N THR A 344 22.97 10.33 -11.23
CA THR A 344 23.76 10.51 -12.46
C THR A 344 23.62 9.35 -13.45
N ASN A 345 23.32 8.14 -12.98
CA ASN A 345 23.39 6.92 -13.78
C ASN A 345 22.06 6.20 -14.01
N ASP A 346 20.98 6.45 -13.24
CA ASP A 346 19.71 5.73 -13.45
C ASP A 346 19.03 6.15 -14.78
N SER A 347 18.37 5.18 -15.42
CA SER A 347 17.70 5.38 -16.70
C SER A 347 16.36 6.12 -16.56
N SER A 348 15.67 6.00 -15.43
CA SER A 348 14.38 6.63 -15.17
C SER A 348 14.56 8.04 -14.62
N LEU A 349 13.94 9.04 -15.27
CA LEU A 349 13.97 10.41 -14.75
C LEU A 349 13.29 10.54 -13.39
N VAL A 350 12.26 9.74 -13.11
CA VAL A 350 11.56 9.77 -11.82
C VAL A 350 12.49 9.33 -10.69
N VAL A 351 13.30 8.28 -10.92
CA VAL A 351 14.28 7.79 -9.94
C VAL A 351 15.42 8.80 -9.77
N VAL A 352 15.88 9.41 -10.86
CA VAL A 352 16.87 10.50 -10.81
C VAL A 352 16.33 11.70 -10.02
N GLY A 353 15.07 12.08 -10.25
CA GLY A 353 14.42 13.18 -9.54
C GLY A 353 14.35 12.93 -8.04
N GLU A 354 13.88 11.74 -7.65
CA GLU A 354 13.85 11.28 -6.26
C GLU A 354 15.24 11.28 -5.61
N ALA A 355 16.28 10.83 -6.34
CA ALA A 355 17.65 10.82 -5.82
C ALA A 355 18.20 12.23 -5.60
N LEU A 356 17.83 13.20 -6.44
CA LEU A 356 18.17 14.59 -6.25
C LEU A 356 17.44 15.20 -5.04
N ASP A 357 16.14 14.96 -4.88
CA ASP A 357 15.40 15.43 -3.71
C ASP A 357 15.94 14.82 -2.42
N ALA A 358 16.25 13.52 -2.41
CA ALA A 358 16.93 12.87 -1.30
C ALA A 358 18.30 13.50 -1.00
N LEU A 359 19.09 13.87 -2.01
CA LEU A 359 20.34 14.61 -1.80
C LEU A 359 20.09 15.98 -1.17
N PHE A 360 19.06 16.70 -1.61
CA PHE A 360 18.72 18.00 -1.05
C PHE A 360 18.35 17.86 0.43
N ASP A 361 17.55 16.86 0.79
CA ASP A 361 17.13 16.62 2.18
C ASP A 361 18.30 16.21 3.08
N VAL A 362 19.17 15.32 2.60
CA VAL A 362 20.35 14.83 3.37
C VAL A 362 21.34 15.96 3.64
N PHE A 363 21.52 16.86 2.66
CA PHE A 363 22.54 17.91 2.70
C PHE A 363 21.95 19.32 2.89
N ALA A 364 20.68 19.42 3.30
CA ALA A 364 20.02 20.70 3.58
C ALA A 364 20.58 21.37 4.84
N ASP A 365 20.84 20.60 5.89
CA ASP A 365 21.25 21.10 7.20
C ASP A 365 22.01 20.03 7.99
N GLY A 366 22.90 20.44 8.89
CA GLY A 366 23.68 19.58 9.76
C GLY A 366 25.19 19.66 9.54
N LYS A 367 25.96 19.79 10.63
CA LYS A 367 27.43 19.87 10.58
C LYS A 367 28.07 18.67 9.90
N GLU A 368 27.53 17.48 10.14
CA GLU A 368 28.05 16.24 9.55
C GLU A 368 27.74 16.15 8.05
N ALA A 369 26.62 16.72 7.62
CA ALA A 369 26.29 16.83 6.20
C ALA A 369 27.18 17.83 5.47
N GLU A 370 27.45 19.01 6.04
CA GLU A 370 28.41 19.97 5.47
C GLU A 370 29.83 19.38 5.36
N GLU A 371 30.26 18.61 6.37
CA GLU A 371 31.55 17.92 6.34
C GLU A 371 31.58 16.86 5.25
N ALA A 372 30.54 16.04 5.19
CA ALA A 372 30.42 15.00 4.18
C ALA A 372 30.36 15.59 2.76
N SER A 373 29.61 16.68 2.53
CA SER A 373 29.45 17.30 1.21
C SER A 373 30.78 17.78 0.64
N PHE A 374 31.60 18.41 1.48
CA PHE A 374 32.96 18.84 1.13
C PHE A 374 33.85 17.65 0.79
N GLN A 375 33.87 16.61 1.64
CA GLN A 375 34.72 15.44 1.44
C GLN A 375 34.35 14.61 0.19
N ILE A 376 33.09 14.66 -0.26
CA ILE A 376 32.66 13.98 -1.50
C ILE A 376 32.66 14.91 -2.73
N LYS A 377 33.04 16.19 -2.58
CA LYS A 377 33.04 17.20 -3.63
C LYS A 377 31.66 17.38 -4.27
N LEU A 378 30.60 17.39 -3.44
CA LEU A 378 29.21 17.40 -3.89
C LEU A 378 28.92 18.57 -4.84
N LEU A 379 29.35 19.79 -4.48
CA LEU A 379 29.11 20.99 -5.29
C LEU A 379 29.68 20.85 -6.71
N GLN A 380 30.92 20.37 -6.84
CA GLN A 380 31.58 20.20 -8.13
C GLN A 380 30.80 19.21 -9.01
N MET A 381 30.38 18.09 -8.43
CA MET A 381 29.63 17.06 -9.13
C MET A 381 28.25 17.57 -9.59
N LEU A 382 27.52 18.28 -8.73
CA LEU A 382 26.21 18.84 -9.07
C LEU A 382 26.29 19.93 -10.15
N LYS A 383 27.31 20.77 -10.12
CA LYS A 383 27.57 21.77 -11.19
C LYS A 383 27.80 21.11 -12.55
N HIS A 384 28.56 20.01 -12.57
CA HIS A 384 28.79 19.26 -13.80
C HIS A 384 27.52 18.57 -14.30
N PHE A 385 26.72 18.02 -13.37
CA PHE A 385 25.51 17.29 -13.70
C PHE A 385 24.32 18.16 -14.12
N GLN A 386 24.16 19.36 -13.54
CA GLN A 386 23.04 20.27 -13.82
C GLN A 386 22.72 20.48 -15.31
N PRO A 387 23.68 20.80 -16.21
CA PRO A 387 23.40 20.94 -17.63
C PRO A 387 22.97 19.61 -18.28
N VAL A 388 23.52 18.47 -17.84
CA VAL A 388 23.16 17.13 -18.33
C VAL A 388 21.72 16.82 -18.00
N PHE A 389 21.32 17.03 -16.74
CA PHE A 389 19.95 16.80 -16.27
C PHE A 389 18.93 17.66 -17.04
N LYS A 390 19.24 18.94 -17.25
CA LYS A 390 18.40 19.86 -18.03
C LYS A 390 18.19 19.38 -19.47
N VAL A 391 19.22 18.84 -20.11
CA VAL A 391 19.12 18.29 -21.47
C VAL A 391 18.32 16.97 -21.45
N LYS A 392 18.53 16.11 -20.45
CA LYS A 392 17.84 14.83 -20.30
C LYS A 392 16.32 15.03 -20.16
N ILE A 393 15.88 15.93 -19.27
CA ILE A 393 14.47 16.32 -19.15
C ILE A 393 13.91 16.76 -20.50
N ARG A 394 14.56 17.71 -21.20
CA ARG A 394 14.03 18.21 -22.48
C ARG A 394 13.87 17.15 -23.57
N LYS A 395 14.76 16.15 -23.59
CA LYS A 395 14.77 15.07 -24.60
C LYS A 395 13.77 13.96 -24.28
N GLU A 396 13.71 13.55 -23.01
CA GLU A 396 12.99 12.34 -22.59
C GLU A 396 11.59 12.64 -22.02
N ALA A 397 11.32 13.88 -21.59
CA ALA A 397 10.03 14.29 -21.00
C ALA A 397 8.84 14.14 -21.96
N LYS A 398 9.04 14.44 -23.25
CA LYS A 398 7.96 14.47 -24.23
C LYS A 398 7.47 13.06 -24.54
N GLY A 399 6.28 12.71 -24.05
CA GLY A 399 5.55 11.48 -24.39
C GLY A 399 5.81 10.27 -23.49
N ASN A 400 6.80 10.31 -22.59
CA ASN A 400 7.13 9.19 -21.70
C ASN A 400 6.67 9.38 -20.24
N TYR A 401 6.24 10.58 -19.86
CA TYR A 401 5.90 10.94 -18.49
C TYR A 401 4.56 11.68 -18.44
N SER A 402 3.83 11.48 -17.34
CA SER A 402 2.57 12.19 -17.06
C SER A 402 2.82 13.66 -16.68
N SER A 403 1.78 14.50 -16.78
CA SER A 403 1.87 15.92 -16.40
C SER A 403 2.32 16.12 -14.94
N GLU A 404 1.83 15.29 -14.02
CA GLU A 404 2.22 15.32 -12.60
C GLU A 404 3.71 15.01 -12.43
N GLN A 405 4.21 13.97 -13.08
CA GLN A 405 5.63 13.61 -13.03
C GLN A 405 6.51 14.71 -13.62
N LEU A 406 6.07 15.37 -14.69
CA LEU A 406 6.80 16.50 -15.29
C LEU A 406 6.85 17.70 -14.35
N CYS A 407 5.75 18.01 -13.66
CA CYS A 407 5.70 19.06 -12.64
C CYS A 407 6.72 18.80 -11.52
N VAL A 408 6.74 17.58 -10.98
CA VAL A 408 7.72 17.17 -9.97
C VAL A 408 9.15 17.32 -10.49
N LEU A 409 9.45 16.85 -11.70
CA LEU A 409 10.79 16.96 -12.29
C LEU A 409 11.23 18.41 -12.54
N ASP A 410 10.29 19.29 -12.90
CA ASP A 410 10.58 20.71 -13.07
C ASP A 410 10.85 21.41 -11.73
N ASN A 411 10.14 21.02 -10.67
CA ASN A 411 10.44 21.45 -9.30
C ASN A 411 11.84 21.00 -8.86
N VAL A 412 12.19 19.72 -9.08
CA VAL A 412 13.54 19.19 -8.80
C VAL A 412 14.61 19.97 -9.56
N LYS A 413 14.37 20.28 -10.84
CA LYS A 413 15.29 21.07 -11.68
C LYS A 413 15.51 22.47 -11.11
N MET A 414 14.47 23.12 -10.62
CA MET A 414 14.58 24.42 -9.95
C MET A 414 15.32 24.30 -8.62
N ASN A 415 15.00 23.30 -7.81
CA ASN A 415 15.63 23.03 -6.53
C ASN A 415 17.13 22.73 -6.68
N LEU A 416 17.54 21.99 -7.72
CA LEU A 416 18.95 21.75 -8.02
C LEU A 416 19.73 23.06 -8.20
N ARG A 417 19.16 24.03 -8.92
CA ARG A 417 19.79 25.35 -9.09
C ARG A 417 19.94 26.09 -7.76
N ARG A 418 18.89 26.09 -6.95
CA ARG A 418 18.89 26.73 -5.62
C ARG A 418 19.88 26.05 -4.68
N PHE A 419 19.92 24.73 -4.70
CA PHE A 419 20.80 23.92 -3.85
C PHE A 419 22.28 24.09 -4.20
N ILE A 420 22.63 24.21 -5.50
CA ILE A 420 24.00 24.54 -5.91
C ILE A 420 24.42 25.91 -5.34
N ALA A 421 23.56 26.93 -5.42
CA ALA A 421 23.85 28.24 -4.86
C ALA A 421 24.00 28.19 -3.33
N TYR A 422 23.19 27.37 -2.66
CA TYR A 422 23.32 27.11 -1.22
C TYR A 422 24.69 26.48 -0.90
N GLN A 423 25.08 25.40 -1.59
CA GLN A 423 26.37 24.73 -1.36
C GLN A 423 27.58 25.65 -1.63
N GLU A 424 27.49 26.59 -2.59
CA GLU A 424 28.51 27.64 -2.77
C GLU A 424 28.66 28.56 -1.55
N THR A 425 27.59 28.80 -0.79
CA THR A 425 27.67 29.57 0.46
C THR A 425 28.30 28.75 1.58
N VAL A 426 27.99 27.46 1.66
CA VAL A 426 28.55 26.52 2.66
C VAL A 426 30.06 26.37 2.47
N GLU A 427 30.53 26.12 1.25
CA GLU A 427 31.97 25.98 0.97
C GLU A 427 32.73 27.29 1.23
N ARG A 428 32.13 28.45 0.92
CA ARG A 428 32.73 29.75 1.24
C ARG A 428 32.90 29.92 2.75
N LYS A 429 31.90 29.60 3.56
CA LYS A 429 31.99 29.70 5.04
C LYS A 429 33.07 28.83 5.67
N ARG A 430 33.56 27.80 4.96
CA ARG A 430 34.63 26.90 5.45
C ARG A 430 36.02 27.28 4.95
N THR A 431 36.09 28.06 3.87
CA THR A 431 37.36 28.52 3.27
C THR A 431 37.84 29.85 3.87
N PHE A 432 36.96 30.55 4.59
CA PHE A 432 37.25 31.69 5.45
C PHE A 432 37.04 31.31 6.91
#